data_AF-A0A4Y1RKC0-F1
#
_entry.id   AF-A0A4Y1RKC0-F1
#
_cell.length_a   1.000
_cell.length_b   1.000
_cell.length_c   1.000
_cell.angle_alpha   90.00
_cell.angle_beta   90.00
_cell.angle_gamma   90.00
#
_symmetry.space_group_name_H-M   'P 1'
#
loop_
_entity.id
_entity.type
_entity.pdbx_description
1 polymer ?
#
loop_
_entity_poly.entity_id
_entity_poly.type
_entity_poly.pdbx_seq_one_letter_code
_entity_poly.pdbx_strand_id
1 'polypeptide(L)'
;MIHYGNTPGPEALRSLIRDYKRSKRKTLKIQKQYSEPAPVSSERLGLSPWSSNLKTTIVFVRNRVSFSQKKKKMSVQDYLDNHMLSRKIEDAVNAAVRAKAPDPVLYISNHMRKAIPSVITKVKARQILDSRGIPTVEVDLHTNKGMFRASAPSSDLSGMYEAVELRDGDKGSYLGNSVIRAVKNVNEKISEALVGMDPTLQSQIDQAMIELDRTEKKGELGVNAILAVSIAACKAGAAQKEVPLYKHIADLSGKSQLTLPVPAFTVISGGKRAGNNLAIQEIMVLPIGANRFEEALQMGSETYHHLKAVITEKYGAHGCNVGEDGEVLDLVKEAISRTGYNEQIKLAIDVAATDFCIGTKYDLDYKSANKSGQNFKSGQDMTEMYKELCNEYPIVSIEDPFDKEDWEHTKKFSGLGICQVVGDDLIMSNPKRIKRAIEESTCNALLVKINQIGTVTEAIEVVKLAKDAHWGVVTSHRCGETEDSFIADLSVGLSTGQIKAGAPCRGERLAKYNQLLRIEEELGTTHFMLVKTGGNHPNHFPRFPPHNFILLIFFIQSSGLLLCTLRIVINMIHRSLRWRASRNV
;
A
#
# COMPACT_ATOMS: atom_id res chain seq x y z
N MET A 1 -41.29 24.65 8.46
CA MET A 1 -41.79 25.15 9.76
C MET A 1 -42.42 23.98 10.51
N ILE A 2 -41.76 23.47 11.55
CA ILE A 2 -42.33 22.53 12.53
C ILE A 2 -41.83 23.00 13.90
N HIS A 3 -42.78 23.12 14.84
CA HIS A 3 -42.71 23.81 16.13
C HIS A 3 -41.82 23.12 17.19
N TYR A 4 -41.18 23.95 18.02
CA TYR A 4 -40.54 23.59 19.30
C TYR A 4 -41.53 23.68 20.49
N GLY A 5 -41.39 22.77 21.46
CA GLY A 5 -41.88 22.82 22.85
C GLY A 5 -41.36 21.58 23.58
N ASN A 6 -40.91 21.53 24.84
CA ASN A 6 -40.91 22.44 25.99
C ASN A 6 -39.66 22.14 26.84
N THR A 7 -39.02 23.17 27.42
CA THR A 7 -38.03 23.05 28.51
C THR A 7 -38.72 23.15 29.88
N PRO A 8 -38.35 22.34 30.89
CA PRO A 8 -38.95 22.45 32.22
C PRO A 8 -38.45 23.69 32.97
N GLY A 9 -39.37 24.40 33.61
CA GLY A 9 -39.11 25.66 34.31
C GLY A 9 -38.37 25.53 35.65
N PRO A 10 -37.93 26.66 36.24
CA PRO A 10 -37.03 26.73 37.40
C PRO A 10 -37.53 26.04 38.69
N GLU A 11 -38.82 25.73 38.80
CA GLU A 11 -39.40 25.08 39.98
C GLU A 11 -39.10 23.57 40.05
N ALA A 12 -39.02 22.88 38.91
CA ALA A 12 -38.68 21.46 38.86
C ALA A 12 -37.25 21.20 39.39
N LEU A 13 -36.33 22.12 39.08
CA LEU A 13 -34.94 22.05 39.55
C LEU A 13 -34.82 22.30 41.06
N ARG A 14 -35.68 23.15 41.64
CA ARG A 14 -35.71 23.41 43.09
C ARG A 14 -36.33 22.25 43.89
N SER A 15 -37.17 21.42 43.28
CA SER A 15 -37.69 20.19 43.90
C SER A 15 -36.59 19.13 44.01
N LEU A 16 -35.88 18.88 42.91
CA LEU A 16 -34.77 17.91 42.84
C LEU A 16 -33.65 18.21 43.86
N ILE A 17 -33.31 19.49 44.06
CA ILE A 17 -32.28 19.89 45.04
C ILE A 17 -32.74 19.63 46.49
N ARG A 18 -34.04 19.75 46.78
CA ARG A 18 -34.60 19.45 48.12
C ARG A 18 -34.58 17.96 48.42
N ASP A 19 -34.93 17.12 47.45
CA ASP A 19 -34.93 15.66 47.62
C ASP A 19 -33.51 15.10 47.80
N TYR A 20 -32.54 15.66 47.07
CA TYR A 20 -31.13 15.30 47.23
C TYR A 20 -30.59 15.62 48.64
N LYS A 21 -30.93 16.80 49.20
CA LYS A 21 -30.52 17.18 50.57
C LYS A 21 -31.17 16.31 51.65
N ARG A 22 -32.38 15.80 51.41
CA ARG A 22 -33.11 14.91 52.35
C ARG A 22 -32.51 13.50 52.38
N SER A 23 -32.08 12.98 51.22
CA SER A 23 -31.39 11.70 51.10
C SER A 23 -30.05 11.68 51.85
N LYS A 24 -29.23 12.74 51.69
CA LYS A 24 -27.90 12.85 52.31
C LYS A 24 -27.93 12.86 53.86
N ARG A 25 -29.01 13.37 54.46
CA ARG A 25 -29.20 13.35 55.94
C ARG A 25 -29.58 11.97 56.48
N LYS A 26 -30.25 11.12 55.70
CA LYS A 26 -30.59 9.74 56.10
C LYS A 26 -29.35 8.83 56.12
N THR A 27 -28.42 9.03 55.19
CA THR A 27 -27.19 8.23 55.09
C THR A 27 -26.21 8.47 56.24
N LEU A 28 -26.10 9.71 56.73
CA LEU A 28 -25.22 10.05 57.86
C LEU A 28 -25.67 9.45 59.21
N LYS A 29 -26.96 9.15 59.38
CA LYS A 29 -27.47 8.51 60.62
C LYS A 29 -27.13 7.02 60.71
N ILE A 30 -26.98 6.33 59.57
CA ILE A 30 -26.73 4.89 59.52
C ILE A 30 -25.23 4.57 59.76
N GLN A 31 -24.33 5.53 59.48
CA GLN A 31 -22.89 5.34 59.59
C GLN A 31 -22.32 5.42 61.02
N LYS A 32 -23.14 5.79 62.02
CA LYS A 32 -22.71 5.93 63.42
C LYS A 32 -22.97 4.70 64.31
N GLN A 33 -23.47 3.59 63.75
CA GLN A 33 -23.98 2.46 64.52
C GLN A 33 -23.15 1.17 64.44
N TYR A 34 -22.01 1.17 63.75
CA TYR A 34 -21.14 -0.01 63.64
C TYR A 34 -19.66 0.37 63.77
N SER A 35 -19.11 0.26 64.98
CA SER A 35 -17.67 0.28 65.23
C SER A 35 -17.35 -0.42 66.55
N GLU A 36 -16.98 -1.70 66.48
CA GLU A 36 -16.06 -2.38 67.42
C GLU A 36 -15.77 -3.81 66.93
N PRO A 37 -14.50 -4.28 66.96
CA PRO A 37 -14.22 -5.70 67.08
C PRO A 37 -13.22 -6.02 68.22
N ALA A 38 -13.47 -7.12 68.93
CA ALA A 38 -12.61 -7.72 69.97
C ALA A 38 -11.56 -8.69 69.37
N PRO A 39 -10.45 -9.01 70.07
CA PRO A 39 -9.32 -9.77 69.52
C PRO A 39 -9.31 -11.25 69.97
N VAL A 40 -8.79 -12.17 69.12
CA VAL A 40 -8.40 -13.53 69.51
C VAL A 40 -7.07 -13.94 68.87
N SER A 41 -6.34 -14.75 69.64
CA SER A 41 -4.91 -15.03 69.72
C SER A 41 -4.35 -16.11 68.78
N SER A 42 -3.02 -16.15 68.81
CA SER A 42 -2.03 -17.01 68.13
C SER A 42 -1.98 -18.48 68.53
N GLU A 43 -1.53 -19.35 67.62
CA GLU A 43 -0.73 -20.54 67.95
C GLU A 43 0.19 -21.00 66.80
N ARG A 44 1.32 -21.62 67.18
CA ARG A 44 2.54 -21.93 66.38
C ARG A 44 2.54 -23.36 65.82
N LEU A 45 3.52 -23.65 64.95
CA LEU A 45 4.36 -24.88 64.76
C LEU A 45 4.72 -24.97 63.25
N GLY A 46 5.90 -25.32 62.72
CA GLY A 46 7.20 -25.83 63.17
C GLY A 46 8.11 -26.08 61.91
N LEU A 47 9.43 -26.19 62.10
CA LEU A 47 10.55 -26.20 61.12
C LEU A 47 10.67 -27.51 60.25
N SER A 48 10.95 -27.49 58.92
CA SER A 48 12.24 -27.63 58.12
C SER A 48 12.94 -29.04 58.14
N PRO A 49 13.89 -29.47 57.24
CA PRO A 49 14.24 -29.14 55.82
C PRO A 49 14.81 -30.34 54.93
N TRP A 50 15.31 -30.06 53.70
CA TRP A 50 16.11 -30.87 52.70
C TRP A 50 15.28 -31.76 51.72
N SER A 51 15.49 -31.80 50.39
CA SER A 51 16.73 -31.84 49.60
C SER A 51 16.61 -31.29 48.15
N SER A 52 17.75 -30.69 47.74
CA SER A 52 18.40 -30.48 46.44
C SER A 52 17.78 -30.84 45.06
N ASN A 53 17.88 -29.85 44.16
CA ASN A 53 18.43 -29.87 42.79
C ASN A 53 17.75 -30.68 41.67
N LEU A 54 16.97 -29.97 40.84
CA LEU A 54 17.00 -30.02 39.36
C LEU A 54 15.92 -29.08 38.80
N LYS A 55 16.32 -27.91 38.24
CA LYS A 55 15.59 -27.17 37.18
C LYS A 55 16.34 -25.89 36.78
N THR A 56 17.09 -26.00 35.69
CA THR A 56 17.38 -24.86 34.80
C THR A 56 16.80 -25.25 33.44
N THR A 57 16.06 -24.34 32.81
CA THR A 57 15.25 -24.49 31.58
C THR A 57 13.80 -24.90 31.81
N ILE A 58 12.96 -23.90 32.11
CA ILE A 58 11.58 -23.64 31.65
C ILE A 58 11.17 -22.34 32.35
N VAL A 59 11.30 -21.20 31.67
CA VAL A 59 10.71 -19.93 32.11
C VAL A 59 9.45 -19.71 31.28
N PHE A 60 8.39 -20.39 31.67
CA PHE A 60 7.00 -20.03 31.38
C PHE A 60 6.15 -20.66 32.49
N VAL A 61 6.19 -20.07 33.68
CA VAL A 61 5.30 -20.44 34.79
C VAL A 61 4.10 -19.50 34.77
N ARG A 62 2.97 -20.09 34.37
CA ARG A 62 1.62 -19.87 34.93
C ARG A 62 1.51 -18.72 35.94
N ASN A 63 1.01 -17.58 35.50
CA ASN A 63 0.24 -16.67 36.36
C ASN A 63 -1.26 -16.93 36.13
N ARG A 64 -1.77 -18.03 36.69
CA ARG A 64 -3.18 -18.09 37.10
C ARG A 64 -3.22 -17.69 38.57
N VAL A 65 -3.29 -16.39 38.82
CA VAL A 65 -3.70 -15.88 40.13
C VAL A 65 -5.20 -16.11 40.26
N SER A 66 -5.60 -16.72 41.37
CA SER A 66 -7.00 -16.94 41.72
C SER A 66 -7.75 -15.60 41.77
N PHE A 67 -8.78 -15.47 40.94
CA PHE A 67 -9.72 -14.35 41.02
C PHE A 67 -10.69 -14.61 42.17
N SER A 68 -10.31 -14.19 43.37
CA SER A 68 -11.25 -13.77 44.40
C SER A 68 -10.77 -12.42 44.95
N GLN A 69 -10.75 -11.41 44.08
CA GLN A 69 -10.66 -10.03 44.53
C GLN A 69 -12.04 -9.60 45.03
N LYS A 70 -12.22 -9.57 46.35
CA LYS A 70 -13.17 -8.62 46.96
C LYS A 70 -12.85 -7.24 46.38
N LYS A 71 -13.74 -6.68 45.55
CA LYS A 71 -13.64 -5.30 45.04
C LYS A 71 -13.45 -4.36 46.24
N LYS A 72 -12.21 -3.97 46.53
CA LYS A 72 -11.89 -2.92 47.50
C LYS A 72 -12.59 -1.67 46.97
N LYS A 73 -13.51 -1.07 47.74
CA LYS A 73 -14.13 0.21 47.37
C LYS A 73 -12.99 1.25 47.30
N MET A 74 -12.52 1.54 46.10
CA MET A 74 -11.59 2.63 45.83
C MET A 74 -12.30 3.94 46.20
N SER A 75 -11.63 4.81 46.96
CA SER A 75 -12.22 6.11 47.26
C SER A 75 -12.25 6.96 45.99
N VAL A 76 -13.13 7.96 45.94
CA VAL A 76 -13.19 8.90 44.81
C VAL A 76 -11.84 9.58 44.62
N GLN A 77 -11.16 9.94 45.73
CA GLN A 77 -9.86 10.59 45.69
C GLN A 77 -8.79 9.67 45.10
N ASP A 78 -8.74 8.40 45.54
CA ASP A 78 -7.80 7.43 44.97
C ASP A 78 -8.00 7.25 43.46
N TYR A 79 -9.25 7.27 42.98
CA TYR A 79 -9.54 7.17 41.54
C TYR A 79 -9.06 8.42 40.77
N LEU A 80 -9.32 9.61 41.30
CA LEU A 80 -8.87 10.86 40.69
C LEU A 80 -7.34 10.91 40.60
N ASP A 81 -6.65 10.51 41.67
CA ASP A 81 -5.19 10.53 41.76
C ASP A 81 -4.55 9.44 40.89
N ASN A 82 -5.05 8.20 40.96
CA ASN A 82 -4.54 7.08 40.14
C ASN A 82 -4.63 7.35 38.63
N HIS A 83 -5.64 8.10 38.19
CA HIS A 83 -5.84 8.45 36.79
C HIS A 83 -5.39 9.86 36.41
N MET A 84 -4.83 10.61 37.36
CA MET A 84 -4.42 12.01 37.21
C MET A 84 -5.52 12.90 36.61
N LEU A 85 -6.78 12.64 36.95
CA LEU A 85 -7.95 13.24 36.29
C LEU A 85 -8.00 14.75 36.52
N SER A 86 -7.75 15.21 37.74
CA SER A 86 -7.75 16.64 38.08
C SER A 86 -6.76 17.42 37.22
N ARG A 87 -5.53 16.90 37.09
CA ARG A 87 -4.47 17.51 36.27
C ARG A 87 -4.83 17.54 34.79
N LYS A 88 -5.34 16.43 34.24
CA LYS A 88 -5.74 16.36 32.82
C LYS A 88 -6.88 17.34 32.48
N ILE A 89 -7.85 17.50 33.38
CA ILE A 89 -8.94 18.46 33.20
C ILE A 89 -8.41 19.89 33.27
N GLU A 90 -7.56 20.19 34.26
CA GLU A 90 -6.94 21.50 34.42
C GLU A 90 -6.08 21.88 33.20
N ASP A 91 -5.27 20.95 32.69
CA ASP A 91 -4.47 21.15 31.47
C ASP A 91 -5.34 21.48 30.26
N ALA A 92 -6.47 20.78 30.08
CA ALA A 92 -7.41 21.01 28.98
C ALA A 92 -8.13 22.36 29.11
N VAL A 93 -8.53 22.75 30.32
CA VAL A 93 -9.12 24.06 30.61
C VAL A 93 -8.11 25.17 30.33
N ASN A 94 -6.88 25.01 30.81
CA ASN A 94 -5.80 25.96 30.57
C ASN A 94 -5.48 26.11 29.07
N ALA A 95 -5.52 25.01 28.31
CA ALA A 95 -5.37 25.05 26.85
C ALA A 95 -6.51 25.83 26.17
N ALA A 96 -7.76 25.63 26.60
CA ALA A 96 -8.91 26.37 26.07
C ALA A 96 -8.82 27.87 26.36
N VAL A 97 -8.39 28.24 27.58
CA VAL A 97 -8.17 29.64 27.98
C VAL A 97 -7.06 30.28 27.15
N ARG A 98 -5.91 29.60 26.98
CA ARG A 98 -4.80 30.10 26.16
C ARG A 98 -5.21 30.30 24.70
N ALA A 99 -5.98 29.36 24.15
CA ALA A 99 -6.49 29.44 22.78
C ALA A 99 -7.61 30.46 22.59
N LYS A 100 -8.16 31.03 23.69
CA LYS A 100 -9.36 31.88 23.69
C LYS A 100 -10.49 31.24 22.89
N ALA A 101 -10.72 29.94 23.11
CA ALA A 101 -11.65 29.17 22.30
C ALA A 101 -13.07 29.75 22.38
N PRO A 102 -13.74 30.03 21.25
CA PRO A 102 -15.10 30.58 21.24
C PRO A 102 -16.13 29.60 21.82
N ASP A 103 -15.86 28.30 21.69
CA ASP A 103 -16.57 27.23 22.40
C ASP A 103 -15.57 26.44 23.28
N PRO A 104 -15.42 26.83 24.56
CA PRO A 104 -14.49 26.17 25.47
C PRO A 104 -14.86 24.70 25.75
N VAL A 105 -16.15 24.34 25.72
CA VAL A 105 -16.59 22.98 26.04
C VAL A 105 -16.22 22.03 24.93
N LEU A 106 -16.50 22.41 23.67
CA LEU A 106 -16.08 21.65 22.50
C LEU A 106 -14.55 21.53 22.43
N TYR A 107 -13.83 22.63 22.72
CA TYR A 107 -12.37 22.62 22.74
C TYR A 107 -11.82 21.64 23.79
N ILE A 108 -12.29 21.71 25.03
CA ILE A 108 -11.87 20.80 26.11
C ILE A 108 -12.18 19.35 25.74
N SER A 109 -13.38 19.08 25.23
CA SER A 109 -13.78 17.74 24.79
C SER A 109 -12.83 17.18 23.72
N ASN A 110 -12.53 17.98 22.70
CA ASN A 110 -11.59 17.60 21.64
C ASN A 110 -10.17 17.43 22.16
N HIS A 111 -9.71 18.33 23.04
CA HIS A 111 -8.37 18.26 23.65
C HIS A 111 -8.20 16.96 24.46
N MET A 112 -9.19 16.63 25.29
CA MET A 112 -9.19 15.38 26.06
C MET A 112 -9.29 14.15 25.15
N ARG A 113 -10.10 14.21 24.08
CA ARG A 113 -10.19 13.12 23.10
C ARG A 113 -8.85 12.89 22.39
N LYS A 114 -8.13 13.95 22.03
CA LYS A 114 -6.81 13.86 21.38
C LYS A 114 -5.77 13.22 22.29
N ALA A 115 -5.78 13.55 23.57
CA ALA A 115 -4.81 13.07 24.57
C ALA A 115 -4.92 11.57 24.90
N ILE A 116 -6.02 10.90 24.52
CA ILE A 116 -6.19 9.47 24.75
C ILE A 116 -5.57 8.70 23.57
N PRO A 117 -4.68 7.71 23.82
CA PRO A 117 -4.20 6.81 22.78
C PRO A 117 -5.37 6.11 22.10
N SER A 118 -5.33 6.01 20.77
CA SER A 118 -6.32 5.21 20.07
C SER A 118 -6.05 3.74 20.31
N VAL A 119 -7.09 2.97 20.62
CA VAL A 119 -7.02 1.52 20.75
C VAL A 119 -8.12 0.89 19.92
N ILE A 120 -7.83 -0.25 19.30
CA ILE A 120 -8.82 -1.04 18.59
C ILE A 120 -9.83 -1.59 19.61
N THR A 121 -11.10 -1.26 19.43
CA THR A 121 -12.18 -1.71 20.33
C THR A 121 -13.00 -2.85 19.75
N LYS A 122 -13.04 -2.96 18.41
CA LYS A 122 -13.78 -4.00 17.69
C LYS A 122 -13.37 -4.02 16.23
N VAL A 123 -13.36 -5.19 15.62
CA VAL A 123 -13.27 -5.36 14.16
C VAL A 123 -14.52 -6.10 13.70
N LYS A 124 -15.19 -5.61 12.66
CA LYS A 124 -16.41 -6.25 12.13
C LYS A 124 -16.38 -6.34 10.62
N ALA A 125 -16.39 -7.55 10.08
CA ALA A 125 -16.49 -7.81 8.66
C ALA A 125 -17.92 -8.06 8.17
N ARG A 126 -18.12 -7.83 6.88
CA ARG A 126 -19.30 -8.21 6.10
C ARG A 126 -18.90 -8.60 4.68
N GLN A 127 -19.81 -9.30 4.01
CA GLN A 127 -19.70 -9.59 2.59
C GLN A 127 -20.33 -8.44 1.79
N ILE A 128 -19.61 -7.92 0.82
CA ILE A 128 -20.09 -6.97 -0.21
C ILE A 128 -19.86 -7.58 -1.60
N LEU A 129 -20.20 -6.86 -2.68
CA LEU A 129 -19.89 -7.27 -4.04
C LEU A 129 -18.78 -6.39 -4.62
N ASP A 130 -17.86 -7.00 -5.36
CA ASP A 130 -16.90 -6.28 -6.18
C ASP A 130 -17.54 -5.76 -7.48
N SER A 131 -16.74 -5.06 -8.28
CA SER A 131 -17.12 -4.47 -9.57
C SER A 131 -17.55 -5.46 -10.66
N ARG A 132 -17.44 -6.77 -10.42
CA ARG A 132 -17.93 -7.85 -11.30
C ARG A 132 -19.19 -8.50 -10.73
N GLY A 133 -19.68 -8.06 -9.58
CA GLY A 133 -20.79 -8.70 -8.86
C GLY A 133 -20.38 -9.96 -8.10
N ILE A 134 -19.08 -10.18 -7.87
CA ILE A 134 -18.57 -11.32 -7.14
C ILE A 134 -18.36 -10.91 -5.67
N PRO A 135 -18.76 -11.75 -4.69
CA PRO A 135 -18.58 -11.41 -3.28
C PRO A 135 -17.14 -11.05 -2.90
N THR A 136 -16.95 -10.12 -1.97
CA THR A 136 -15.64 -9.84 -1.33
C THR A 136 -15.84 -9.34 0.12
N VAL A 137 -14.75 -9.21 0.86
CA VAL A 137 -14.73 -8.84 2.28
C VAL A 137 -14.61 -7.33 2.45
N GLU A 138 -15.48 -6.75 3.28
CA GLU A 138 -15.36 -5.40 3.82
C GLU A 138 -15.27 -5.45 5.35
N VAL A 139 -14.42 -4.62 5.93
CA VAL A 139 -14.15 -4.51 7.35
C VAL A 139 -14.43 -3.11 7.85
N ASP A 140 -15.13 -3.01 8.98
CA ASP A 140 -15.17 -1.84 9.85
C ASP A 140 -14.28 -2.10 11.07
N LEU A 141 -13.21 -1.33 11.20
CA LEU A 141 -12.38 -1.29 12.39
C LEU A 141 -12.79 -0.11 13.27
N HIS A 142 -13.20 -0.42 14.50
CA HIS A 142 -13.61 0.57 15.48
C HIS A 142 -12.47 0.85 16.45
N THR A 143 -12.30 2.13 16.74
CA THR A 143 -11.47 2.63 17.83
C THR A 143 -12.31 3.48 18.77
N ASN A 144 -11.74 3.89 19.89
CA ASN A 144 -12.30 4.94 20.74
C ASN A 144 -12.38 6.32 20.07
N LYS A 145 -11.82 6.51 18.86
CA LYS A 145 -11.87 7.78 18.11
C LYS A 145 -12.79 7.76 16.89
N GLY A 146 -13.15 6.58 16.37
CA GLY A 146 -13.98 6.48 15.18
C GLY A 146 -14.07 5.07 14.60
N MET A 147 -14.73 4.97 13.45
CA MET A 147 -14.84 3.75 12.65
C MET A 147 -14.16 3.96 11.31
N PHE A 148 -13.34 3.01 10.89
CA PHE A 148 -12.54 3.04 9.67
C PHE A 148 -12.85 1.83 8.82
N ARG A 149 -13.20 2.08 7.55
CA ARG A 149 -13.68 1.06 6.63
C ARG A 149 -12.66 0.75 5.55
N ALA A 150 -12.52 -0.53 5.24
CA ALA A 150 -11.77 -0.97 4.08
C ALA A 150 -12.36 -2.23 3.46
N SER A 151 -12.16 -2.41 2.16
CA SER A 151 -12.55 -3.64 1.46
C SER A 151 -11.39 -4.20 0.65
N ALA A 152 -11.37 -5.53 0.50
CA ALA A 152 -10.33 -6.23 -0.25
C ALA A 152 -10.73 -6.36 -1.73
N PRO A 153 -9.85 -6.01 -2.68
CA PRO A 153 -10.06 -6.36 -4.08
C PRO A 153 -9.86 -7.88 -4.26
N SER A 154 -10.45 -8.43 -5.32
CA SER A 154 -10.45 -9.86 -5.60
C SER A 154 -9.96 -10.21 -7.00
N SER A 155 -9.64 -11.49 -7.22
CA SER A 155 -9.07 -12.01 -8.46
C SER A 155 -9.68 -13.35 -8.85
N ASP A 156 -9.78 -13.61 -10.15
CA ASP A 156 -10.25 -14.91 -10.67
C ASP A 156 -9.19 -16.01 -10.60
N LEU A 157 -7.92 -15.61 -10.51
CA LEU A 157 -6.76 -16.49 -10.56
C LEU A 157 -5.98 -16.36 -9.25
N SER A 158 -5.76 -17.50 -8.59
CA SER A 158 -4.76 -17.65 -7.54
C SER A 158 -3.49 -18.17 -8.20
N GLY A 159 -2.49 -17.30 -8.38
CA GLY A 159 -1.15 -17.73 -8.78
C GLY A 159 -0.60 -18.76 -7.79
N MET A 160 0.23 -19.69 -8.26
CA MET A 160 0.78 -20.76 -7.41
C MET A 160 1.55 -20.21 -6.20
N TYR A 161 2.13 -19.02 -6.31
CA TYR A 161 2.92 -18.37 -5.27
C TYR A 161 2.21 -17.20 -4.58
N GLU A 162 0.96 -16.89 -4.96
CA GLU A 162 0.16 -15.84 -4.32
C GLU A 162 -0.39 -16.30 -2.97
N ALA A 163 -0.69 -15.32 -2.11
CA ALA A 163 -1.53 -15.53 -0.95
C ALA A 163 -2.94 -15.99 -1.36
N VAL A 164 -3.55 -16.85 -0.55
CA VAL A 164 -4.78 -17.55 -0.90
C VAL A 164 -6.00 -16.72 -0.53
N GLU A 165 -6.83 -16.39 -1.52
CA GLU A 165 -8.15 -15.85 -1.29
C GLU A 165 -9.11 -16.95 -0.79
N LEU A 166 -9.75 -16.71 0.36
CA LEU A 166 -10.64 -17.69 0.95
C LEU A 166 -12.07 -17.52 0.44
N ARG A 167 -12.53 -18.50 -0.34
CA ARG A 167 -13.90 -18.65 -0.85
C ARG A 167 -14.63 -19.81 -0.18
N ASP A 168 -15.95 -19.78 -0.13
CA ASP A 168 -16.75 -20.82 0.56
C ASP A 168 -16.88 -22.11 -0.27
N GLY A 169 -16.85 -22.03 -1.60
CA GLY A 169 -16.91 -23.20 -2.50
C GLY A 169 -18.29 -23.83 -2.68
N ASP A 170 -19.31 -23.35 -1.96
CA ASP A 170 -20.70 -23.79 -2.11
C ASP A 170 -21.32 -23.24 -3.41
N LYS A 171 -21.46 -24.10 -4.42
CA LYS A 171 -22.03 -23.75 -5.73
C LYS A 171 -23.47 -23.23 -5.63
N GLY A 172 -24.21 -23.54 -4.56
CA GLY A 172 -25.56 -23.03 -4.33
C GLY A 172 -25.63 -21.54 -3.98
N SER A 173 -24.50 -20.93 -3.57
CA SER A 173 -24.42 -19.52 -3.17
C SER A 173 -23.34 -18.79 -3.96
N TYR A 174 -23.73 -17.78 -4.73
CA TYR A 174 -22.81 -17.00 -5.58
C TYR A 174 -21.87 -17.87 -6.44
N LEU A 175 -22.37 -19.01 -6.92
CA LEU A 175 -21.62 -19.97 -7.74
C LEU A 175 -20.33 -20.49 -7.07
N GLY A 176 -20.28 -20.53 -5.72
CA GLY A 176 -19.12 -20.94 -4.95
C GLY A 176 -18.22 -19.79 -4.48
N ASN A 177 -18.49 -18.55 -4.91
CA ASN A 177 -17.62 -17.40 -4.67
C ASN A 177 -17.94 -16.60 -3.40
N SER A 178 -18.88 -17.06 -2.59
CA SER A 178 -19.18 -16.48 -1.28
C SER A 178 -17.94 -16.42 -0.37
N VAL A 179 -17.90 -15.46 0.56
CA VAL A 179 -16.75 -15.20 1.46
C VAL A 179 -17.15 -15.21 2.94
N ILE A 180 -18.23 -15.91 3.30
CA ILE A 180 -18.76 -15.95 4.66
C ILE A 180 -17.76 -16.55 5.63
N ARG A 181 -16.97 -17.54 5.19
CA ARG A 181 -15.89 -18.10 6.03
C ARG A 181 -14.81 -17.06 6.36
N ALA A 182 -14.40 -16.26 5.39
CA ALA A 182 -13.44 -15.17 5.61
C ALA A 182 -14.03 -14.10 6.55
N VAL A 183 -15.30 -13.71 6.34
CA VAL A 183 -16.02 -12.79 7.22
C VAL A 183 -16.11 -13.33 8.66
N LYS A 184 -16.38 -14.62 8.83
CA LYS A 184 -16.41 -15.30 10.13
C LYS A 184 -15.04 -15.29 10.80
N ASN A 185 -13.98 -15.60 10.06
CA ASN A 185 -12.60 -15.52 10.56
C ASN A 185 -12.26 -14.11 11.09
N VAL A 186 -12.69 -13.04 10.40
CA VAL A 186 -12.51 -11.68 10.92
C VAL A 186 -13.28 -11.44 12.21
N ASN A 187 -14.57 -11.78 12.21
CA ASN A 187 -15.48 -11.45 13.32
C ASN A 187 -15.17 -12.24 14.61
N GLU A 188 -14.70 -13.48 14.48
CA GLU A 188 -14.50 -14.38 15.62
C GLU A 188 -13.04 -14.51 16.04
N LYS A 189 -12.09 -14.58 15.08
CA LYS A 189 -10.66 -14.82 15.39
C LYS A 189 -9.87 -13.51 15.40
N ILE A 190 -9.88 -12.77 14.28
CA ILE A 190 -9.04 -11.57 14.13
C ILE A 190 -9.51 -10.46 15.08
N SER A 191 -10.83 -10.25 15.21
CA SER A 191 -11.34 -9.22 16.13
C SER A 191 -10.94 -9.49 17.58
N GLU A 192 -10.91 -10.73 18.03
CA GLU A 192 -10.48 -11.05 19.40
C GLU A 192 -8.99 -10.75 19.58
N ALA A 193 -8.17 -11.15 18.60
CA ALA A 193 -6.72 -10.98 18.65
C ALA A 193 -6.26 -9.51 18.64
N LEU A 194 -6.98 -8.62 17.94
CA LEU A 194 -6.55 -7.24 17.73
C LEU A 194 -7.12 -6.23 18.74
N VAL A 195 -8.12 -6.60 19.55
CA VAL A 195 -8.71 -5.68 20.54
C VAL A 195 -7.65 -5.26 21.57
N GLY A 196 -7.55 -3.95 21.79
CA GLY A 196 -6.58 -3.33 22.69
C GLY A 196 -5.27 -2.90 22.02
N MET A 197 -5.02 -3.29 20.76
CA MET A 197 -3.83 -2.86 20.02
C MET A 197 -3.93 -1.40 19.57
N ASP A 198 -2.77 -0.73 19.45
CA ASP A 198 -2.66 0.63 18.93
C ASP A 198 -2.65 0.60 17.38
N PRO A 199 -3.62 1.26 16.70
CA PRO A 199 -3.71 1.26 15.24
C PRO A 199 -2.55 1.96 14.53
N THR A 200 -1.69 2.70 15.24
CA THR A 200 -0.49 3.32 14.66
C THR A 200 0.68 2.35 14.51
N LEU A 201 0.63 1.20 15.17
CA LEU A 201 1.65 0.15 15.14
C LEU A 201 1.34 -0.88 14.05
N GLN A 202 1.31 -0.42 12.79
CA GLN A 202 0.91 -1.22 11.62
C GLN A 202 1.61 -2.59 11.57
N SER A 203 2.93 -2.60 11.73
CA SER A 203 3.72 -3.84 11.66
C SER A 203 3.36 -4.84 12.76
N GLN A 204 2.98 -4.37 13.96
CA GLN A 204 2.56 -5.28 15.05
C GLN A 204 1.19 -5.89 14.76
N ILE A 205 0.27 -5.11 14.21
CA ILE A 205 -1.07 -5.58 13.82
C ILE A 205 -0.97 -6.61 12.69
N ASP A 206 -0.19 -6.30 11.65
CA ASP A 206 0.02 -7.21 10.52
C ASP A 206 0.71 -8.50 10.98
N GLN A 207 1.74 -8.40 11.82
CA GLN A 207 2.43 -9.56 12.38
C GLN A 207 1.50 -10.43 13.25
N ALA A 208 0.65 -9.83 14.08
CA ALA A 208 -0.32 -10.58 14.89
C ALA A 208 -1.30 -11.38 14.03
N MET A 209 -1.75 -10.83 12.88
CA MET A 209 -2.61 -11.56 11.95
C MET A 209 -1.86 -12.68 11.21
N ILE A 210 -0.61 -12.45 10.82
CA ILE A 210 0.25 -13.46 10.18
C ILE A 210 0.51 -14.64 11.14
N GLU A 211 0.83 -14.35 12.40
CA GLU A 211 1.03 -15.37 13.44
C GLU A 211 -0.25 -16.13 13.80
N LEU A 212 -1.39 -15.45 13.73
CA LEU A 212 -2.70 -16.07 13.95
C LEU A 212 -3.09 -17.03 12.82
N ASP A 213 -2.74 -16.71 11.57
CA ASP A 213 -2.99 -17.54 10.40
C ASP A 213 -2.14 -18.83 10.39
N ARG A 214 -0.86 -18.73 10.75
CA ARG A 214 0.09 -19.87 10.84
C ARG A 214 0.42 -20.57 9.52
N THR A 215 0.02 -20.03 8.37
CA THR A 215 0.36 -20.59 7.06
C THR A 215 1.20 -19.61 6.22
N GLU A 216 2.08 -20.12 5.35
CA GLU A 216 2.93 -19.26 4.51
C GLU A 216 2.11 -18.38 3.54
N LYS A 217 0.95 -18.88 3.08
CA LYS A 217 0.11 -18.22 2.06
C LYS A 217 -1.20 -17.66 2.60
N LYS A 218 -1.32 -17.46 3.92
CA LYS A 218 -2.51 -16.84 4.52
C LYS A 218 -3.82 -17.63 4.27
N GLY A 219 -3.71 -18.96 4.18
CA GLY A 219 -4.80 -19.85 3.76
C GLY A 219 -5.80 -20.22 4.86
N GLU A 220 -5.47 -20.02 6.14
CA GLU A 220 -6.36 -20.37 7.26
C GLU A 220 -7.37 -19.24 7.52
N LEU A 221 -6.89 -17.99 7.56
CA LEU A 221 -7.73 -16.80 7.72
C LEU A 221 -8.26 -16.28 6.38
N GLY A 222 -7.45 -16.39 5.32
CA GLY A 222 -7.71 -15.83 3.99
C GLY A 222 -7.05 -14.48 3.80
N VAL A 223 -6.37 -14.28 2.66
CA VAL A 223 -5.71 -13.00 2.35
C VAL A 223 -6.70 -11.84 2.25
N ASN A 224 -7.91 -12.09 1.75
CA ASN A 224 -9.01 -11.13 1.67
C ASN A 224 -9.46 -10.63 3.05
N ALA A 225 -9.45 -11.50 4.07
CA ALA A 225 -9.73 -11.11 5.45
C ALA A 225 -8.58 -10.27 6.05
N ILE A 226 -7.34 -10.76 5.96
CA ILE A 226 -6.17 -10.11 6.55
C ILE A 226 -5.94 -8.73 5.92
N LEU A 227 -6.00 -8.62 4.60
CA LEU A 227 -5.74 -7.37 3.89
C LEU A 227 -6.77 -6.29 4.25
N ALA A 228 -8.05 -6.63 4.27
CA ALA A 228 -9.10 -5.65 4.61
C ALA A 228 -8.91 -5.09 6.03
N VAL A 229 -8.55 -5.95 6.99
CA VAL A 229 -8.24 -5.51 8.37
C VAL A 229 -6.97 -4.65 8.41
N SER A 230 -5.92 -5.05 7.69
CA SER A 230 -4.65 -4.33 7.59
C SER A 230 -4.83 -2.90 7.04
N ILE A 231 -5.63 -2.74 5.98
CA ILE A 231 -5.95 -1.43 5.41
C ILE A 231 -6.80 -0.59 6.38
N ALA A 232 -7.80 -1.19 7.01
CA ALA A 232 -8.65 -0.48 7.99
C ALA A 232 -7.83 0.00 9.20
N ALA A 233 -6.85 -0.78 9.64
CA ALA A 233 -5.90 -0.39 10.68
C ALA A 233 -5.01 0.78 10.23
N CYS A 234 -4.50 0.74 9.00
CA CYS A 234 -3.71 1.84 8.43
C CYS A 234 -4.51 3.15 8.37
N LYS A 235 -5.77 3.09 7.93
CA LYS A 235 -6.71 4.23 7.96
C LYS A 235 -6.92 4.77 9.38
N ALA A 236 -7.07 3.88 10.35
CA ALA A 236 -7.20 4.24 11.76
C ALA A 236 -5.93 4.88 12.34
N GLY A 237 -4.75 4.37 11.95
CA GLY A 237 -3.44 4.91 12.33
C GLY A 237 -3.22 6.33 11.80
N ALA A 238 -3.61 6.58 10.55
CA ALA A 238 -3.56 7.91 9.94
C ALA A 238 -4.45 8.91 10.70
N ALA A 239 -5.69 8.52 11.01
CA ALA A 239 -6.62 9.35 11.76
C ALA A 239 -6.16 9.58 13.21
N GLN A 240 -5.53 8.60 13.85
CA GLN A 240 -4.95 8.76 15.19
C GLN A 240 -3.82 9.80 15.21
N LYS A 241 -3.03 9.87 14.13
CA LYS A 241 -1.97 10.86 13.93
C LYS A 241 -2.47 12.20 13.38
N GLU A 242 -3.76 12.30 13.06
CA GLU A 242 -4.37 13.48 12.42
C GLU A 242 -3.68 13.89 11.12
N VAL A 243 -3.22 12.91 10.33
CA VAL A 243 -2.60 13.12 9.01
C VAL A 243 -3.39 12.41 7.91
N PRO A 244 -3.35 12.92 6.66
CA PRO A 244 -3.84 12.19 5.50
C PRO A 244 -3.19 10.80 5.36
N LEU A 245 -3.92 9.86 4.78
CA LEU A 245 -3.50 8.46 4.71
C LEU A 245 -2.18 8.27 3.92
N TYR A 246 -2.01 8.94 2.79
CA TYR A 246 -0.74 8.90 2.04
C TYR A 246 0.46 9.38 2.87
N LYS A 247 0.31 10.38 3.76
CA LYS A 247 1.39 10.82 4.67
C LYS A 247 1.68 9.77 5.74
N HIS A 248 0.64 9.13 6.28
CA HIS A 248 0.82 8.04 7.23
C HIS A 248 1.59 6.87 6.60
N ILE A 249 1.27 6.51 5.36
CA ILE A 249 1.98 5.46 4.60
C ILE A 249 3.44 5.87 4.34
N ALA A 250 3.69 7.15 4.03
CA ALA A 250 5.03 7.67 3.87
C ALA A 250 5.86 7.58 5.17
N ASP A 251 5.26 7.93 6.31
CA ASP A 251 5.90 7.75 7.63
C ASP A 251 6.24 6.28 7.90
N LEU A 252 5.32 5.36 7.61
CA LEU A 252 5.52 3.91 7.81
C LEU A 252 6.65 3.37 6.92
N SER A 253 6.80 3.91 5.72
CA SER A 253 7.86 3.51 4.78
C SER A 253 9.18 4.29 4.95
N GLY A 254 9.22 5.27 5.84
CA GLY A 254 10.39 6.14 6.05
C GLY A 254 10.65 7.09 4.87
N LYS A 255 9.64 7.42 4.07
CA LYS A 255 9.73 8.31 2.92
C LYS A 255 9.38 9.76 3.31
N SER A 256 10.25 10.70 2.94
CA SER A 256 10.05 12.13 3.22
C SER A 256 9.58 12.93 1.99
N GLN A 257 9.88 12.45 0.78
CA GLN A 257 9.47 13.08 -0.47
C GLN A 257 8.36 12.26 -1.11
N LEU A 258 7.25 12.94 -1.41
CA LEU A 258 6.07 12.34 -2.04
C LEU A 258 6.06 12.65 -3.53
N THR A 259 5.52 11.74 -4.33
CA THR A 259 5.35 11.93 -5.76
C THR A 259 3.98 11.44 -6.21
N LEU A 260 3.29 12.21 -7.03
CA LEU A 260 2.09 11.73 -7.72
C LEU A 260 2.49 10.76 -8.84
N PRO A 261 1.77 9.64 -9.00
CA PRO A 261 2.08 8.64 -10.03
C PRO A 261 1.57 9.06 -11.40
N VAL A 262 2.27 8.66 -12.46
CA VAL A 262 1.72 8.67 -13.82
C VAL A 262 0.65 7.57 -13.92
N PRO A 263 -0.59 7.89 -14.35
CA PRO A 263 -1.61 6.88 -14.56
C PRO A 263 -1.36 6.10 -15.87
N ALA A 264 -1.43 4.77 -15.78
CA ALA A 264 -1.51 3.87 -16.92
C ALA A 264 -2.98 3.48 -17.15
N PHE A 265 -3.62 4.11 -18.12
CA PHE A 265 -5.03 3.91 -18.42
C PHE A 265 -5.21 2.75 -19.40
N THR A 266 -5.79 1.65 -18.95
CA THR A 266 -6.21 0.55 -19.84
C THR A 266 -7.30 1.07 -20.79
N VAL A 267 -7.02 1.13 -22.08
CA VAL A 267 -7.96 1.65 -23.09
C VAL A 267 -8.58 0.54 -23.94
N ILE A 268 -7.85 -0.55 -24.15
CA ILE A 268 -8.33 -1.75 -24.85
C ILE A 268 -7.93 -2.98 -24.03
N SER A 269 -8.85 -3.92 -23.91
CA SER A 269 -8.64 -5.20 -23.24
C SER A 269 -8.77 -6.35 -24.23
N GLY A 270 -7.90 -7.33 -24.10
CA GLY A 270 -7.90 -8.60 -24.82
C GLY A 270 -7.69 -9.76 -23.86
N GLY A 271 -6.96 -10.79 -24.31
CA GLY A 271 -6.61 -11.95 -23.50
C GLY A 271 -7.85 -12.60 -22.86
N LYS A 272 -7.74 -13.06 -21.61
CA LYS A 272 -8.91 -13.60 -20.87
C LYS A 272 -9.93 -12.56 -20.42
N ARG A 273 -9.62 -11.25 -20.54
CA ARG A 273 -10.47 -10.16 -20.05
C ARG A 273 -11.50 -9.68 -21.07
N ALA A 274 -11.41 -10.11 -22.32
CA ALA A 274 -12.35 -9.74 -23.38
C ALA A 274 -12.71 -10.92 -24.29
N GLY A 275 -13.89 -10.86 -24.91
CA GLY A 275 -14.38 -11.88 -25.86
C GLY A 275 -13.90 -11.71 -27.30
N ASN A 276 -12.92 -10.84 -27.55
CA ASN A 276 -12.32 -10.60 -28.87
C ASN A 276 -11.18 -11.60 -29.19
N ASN A 277 -10.49 -11.46 -30.32
CA ASN A 277 -9.38 -12.34 -30.69
C ASN A 277 -7.99 -11.81 -30.28
N LEU A 278 -7.91 -10.62 -29.68
CA LEU A 278 -6.67 -10.00 -29.21
C LEU A 278 -5.99 -10.91 -28.17
N ALA A 279 -4.73 -11.28 -28.42
CA ALA A 279 -3.95 -12.15 -27.53
C ALA A 279 -3.46 -11.37 -26.31
N ILE A 280 -2.92 -10.17 -26.55
CA ILE A 280 -2.47 -9.22 -25.52
C ILE A 280 -3.62 -8.87 -24.58
N GLN A 281 -3.36 -8.88 -23.27
CA GLN A 281 -4.38 -8.68 -22.26
C GLN A 281 -4.81 -7.21 -22.14
N GLU A 282 -3.88 -6.26 -22.13
CA GLU A 282 -4.21 -4.83 -22.05
C GLU A 282 -3.31 -3.95 -22.90
N ILE A 283 -3.90 -2.95 -23.54
CA ILE A 283 -3.20 -1.83 -24.14
C ILE A 283 -3.55 -0.58 -23.33
N MET A 284 -2.51 0.14 -22.93
CA MET A 284 -2.58 1.27 -22.01
C MET A 284 -2.00 2.54 -22.63
N VAL A 285 -2.58 3.68 -22.27
CA VAL A 285 -2.01 5.00 -22.55
C VAL A 285 -1.42 5.60 -21.28
N LEU A 286 -0.22 6.17 -21.39
CA LEU A 286 0.54 6.78 -20.31
C LEU A 286 0.80 8.25 -20.65
N PRO A 287 0.09 9.20 -20.04
CA PRO A 287 0.29 10.64 -20.24
C PRO A 287 1.56 11.15 -19.55
N ILE A 288 2.71 10.63 -19.96
CA ILE A 288 3.99 10.97 -19.34
C ILE A 288 4.39 12.42 -19.56
N GLY A 289 3.82 13.15 -20.52
CA GLY A 289 4.17 14.55 -20.80
C GLY A 289 3.47 15.57 -19.90
N ALA A 290 2.48 15.16 -19.12
CA ALA A 290 1.71 16.04 -18.26
C ALA A 290 2.54 16.56 -17.08
N ASN A 291 2.32 17.82 -16.70
CA ASN A 291 3.04 18.48 -15.60
C ASN A 291 2.42 18.19 -14.23
N ARG A 292 1.13 17.84 -14.22
CA ARG A 292 0.33 17.59 -13.02
C ARG A 292 -0.68 16.47 -13.27
N PHE A 293 -1.11 15.80 -12.21
CA PHE A 293 -1.97 14.62 -12.30
C PHE A 293 -3.33 14.94 -12.94
N GLU A 294 -3.95 16.08 -12.61
CA GLU A 294 -5.16 16.58 -13.28
C GLU A 294 -5.02 16.60 -14.80
N GLU A 295 -3.89 17.10 -15.30
CA GLU A 295 -3.59 17.19 -16.74
C GLU A 295 -3.42 15.79 -17.35
N ALA A 296 -2.72 14.88 -16.67
CA ALA A 296 -2.62 13.49 -17.13
C ALA A 296 -3.99 12.81 -17.19
N LEU A 297 -4.85 13.02 -16.20
CA LEU A 297 -6.19 12.46 -16.18
C LEU A 297 -7.06 13.02 -17.32
N GLN A 298 -6.95 14.31 -17.62
CA GLN A 298 -7.60 14.93 -18.77
C GLN A 298 -7.13 14.28 -20.07
N MET A 299 -5.82 14.22 -20.31
CA MET A 299 -5.23 13.60 -21.51
C MET A 299 -5.71 12.15 -21.70
N GLY A 300 -5.71 11.36 -20.63
CA GLY A 300 -6.20 9.98 -20.67
C GLY A 300 -7.70 9.87 -20.95
N SER A 301 -8.52 10.71 -20.32
CA SER A 301 -9.97 10.73 -20.51
C SER A 301 -10.37 11.14 -21.93
N GLU A 302 -9.79 12.20 -22.47
CA GLU A 302 -10.03 12.66 -23.83
C GLU A 302 -9.62 11.59 -24.85
N THR A 303 -8.44 10.98 -24.67
CA THR A 303 -7.97 9.87 -25.52
C THR A 303 -8.93 8.67 -25.48
N TYR A 304 -9.43 8.30 -24.29
CA TYR A 304 -10.40 7.22 -24.13
C TYR A 304 -11.72 7.50 -24.89
N HIS A 305 -12.22 8.73 -24.85
CA HIS A 305 -13.43 9.13 -25.57
C HIS A 305 -13.22 9.20 -27.09
N HIS A 306 -12.07 9.70 -27.54
CA HIS A 306 -11.71 9.68 -28.96
C HIS A 306 -11.55 8.25 -29.48
N LEU A 307 -10.94 7.35 -28.69
CA LEU A 307 -10.83 5.95 -29.06
C LEU A 307 -12.21 5.29 -29.21
N LYS A 308 -13.14 5.58 -28.29
CA LYS A 308 -14.53 5.12 -28.43
C LYS A 308 -15.15 5.58 -29.75
N ALA A 309 -14.92 6.83 -30.16
CA ALA A 309 -15.41 7.36 -31.43
C ALA A 309 -14.78 6.66 -32.63
N VAL A 310 -13.45 6.50 -32.65
CA VAL A 310 -12.70 5.78 -33.70
C VAL A 310 -13.22 4.34 -33.87
N ILE A 311 -13.38 3.62 -32.75
CA ILE A 311 -13.92 2.25 -32.74
C ILE A 311 -15.36 2.23 -33.27
N THR A 312 -16.19 3.19 -32.85
CA THR A 312 -17.60 3.27 -33.30
C THR A 312 -17.70 3.58 -34.78
N GLU A 313 -16.85 4.45 -35.32
CA GLU A 313 -16.79 4.78 -36.75
C GLU A 313 -16.37 3.56 -37.59
N LYS A 314 -15.44 2.75 -37.10
CA LYS A 314 -14.90 1.60 -37.84
C LYS A 314 -15.75 0.33 -37.73
N TYR A 315 -16.25 0.02 -36.54
CA TYR A 315 -16.95 -1.25 -36.25
C TYR A 315 -18.42 -1.07 -35.85
N GLY A 316 -18.93 0.16 -35.82
CA GLY A 316 -20.30 0.48 -35.42
C GLY A 316 -20.52 0.56 -33.91
N ALA A 317 -21.72 0.98 -33.49
CA ALA A 317 -22.06 1.24 -32.09
C ALA A 317 -22.06 0.00 -31.17
N HIS A 318 -22.06 -1.20 -31.75
CA HIS A 318 -21.96 -2.48 -31.02
C HIS A 318 -20.54 -3.09 -31.10
N GLY A 319 -19.62 -2.46 -31.84
CA GLY A 319 -18.28 -2.93 -32.12
C GLY A 319 -17.29 -2.65 -30.99
N CYS A 320 -17.57 -3.09 -29.77
CA CYS A 320 -16.56 -3.07 -28.69
C CYS A 320 -15.56 -4.25 -28.78
N ASN A 321 -15.73 -5.17 -29.74
CA ASN A 321 -14.81 -6.27 -29.98
C ASN A 321 -13.84 -5.90 -31.09
N VAL A 322 -12.63 -5.50 -30.69
CA VAL A 322 -11.53 -5.09 -31.58
C VAL A 322 -10.76 -6.31 -32.11
N GLY A 323 -10.18 -6.21 -33.32
CA GLY A 323 -9.50 -7.28 -34.07
C GLY A 323 -8.07 -7.63 -33.60
N GLU A 324 -7.17 -7.90 -34.56
CA GLU A 324 -5.77 -8.36 -34.35
C GLU A 324 -4.83 -7.27 -33.78
N ASP A 325 -3.76 -7.69 -33.07
CA ASP A 325 -2.89 -6.83 -32.25
C ASP A 325 -2.39 -5.53 -32.93
N GLY A 326 -1.90 -5.60 -34.17
CA GLY A 326 -1.38 -4.43 -34.90
C GLY A 326 -2.47 -3.42 -35.28
N GLU A 327 -3.63 -3.93 -35.72
CA GLU A 327 -4.79 -3.08 -36.06
C GLU A 327 -5.28 -2.31 -34.83
N VAL A 328 -5.18 -2.91 -33.64
CA VAL A 328 -5.64 -2.32 -32.39
C VAL A 328 -4.75 -1.16 -31.93
N LEU A 329 -3.42 -1.29 -32.06
CA LEU A 329 -2.48 -0.22 -31.73
C LEU A 329 -2.64 0.99 -32.66
N ASP A 330 -2.96 0.76 -33.94
CA ASP A 330 -3.28 1.85 -34.88
C ASP A 330 -4.51 2.64 -34.46
N LEU A 331 -5.55 2.00 -33.92
CA LEU A 331 -6.74 2.71 -33.41
C LEU A 331 -6.39 3.61 -32.21
N VAL A 332 -5.52 3.14 -31.32
CA VAL A 332 -5.06 3.93 -30.17
C VAL A 332 -4.19 5.10 -30.65
N LYS A 333 -3.31 4.87 -31.64
CA LYS A 333 -2.48 5.91 -32.25
C LYS A 333 -3.32 6.99 -32.94
N GLU A 334 -4.36 6.60 -33.68
CA GLU A 334 -5.33 7.51 -34.28
C GLU A 334 -6.09 8.30 -33.19
N ALA A 335 -6.52 7.64 -32.12
CA ALA A 335 -7.21 8.30 -31.01
C ALA A 335 -6.31 9.36 -30.33
N ILE A 336 -5.03 9.03 -30.08
CA ILE A 336 -4.04 9.99 -29.56
C ILE A 336 -3.85 11.14 -30.56
N SER A 337 -3.78 10.84 -31.85
CA SER A 337 -3.62 11.85 -32.90
C SER A 337 -4.76 12.88 -32.90
N ARG A 338 -6.00 12.43 -32.70
CA ARG A 338 -7.19 13.31 -32.59
C ARG A 338 -7.16 14.25 -31.38
N THR A 339 -6.45 13.89 -30.30
CA THR A 339 -6.31 14.74 -29.11
C THR A 339 -5.25 15.84 -29.27
N GLY A 340 -4.27 15.64 -30.16
CA GLY A 340 -3.08 16.49 -30.26
C GLY A 340 -1.97 16.18 -29.25
N TYR A 341 -2.09 15.14 -28.42
CA TYR A 341 -1.11 14.78 -27.38
C TYR A 341 -0.01 13.78 -27.84
N ASN A 342 0.29 13.69 -29.13
CA ASN A 342 1.20 12.67 -29.71
C ASN A 342 2.57 12.57 -29.01
N GLU A 343 3.16 13.70 -28.65
CA GLU A 343 4.47 13.72 -27.97
C GLU A 343 4.38 13.46 -26.47
N GLN A 344 3.19 13.63 -25.88
CA GLN A 344 2.95 13.63 -24.44
C GLN A 344 2.40 12.30 -23.92
N ILE A 345 1.73 11.52 -24.79
CA ILE A 345 1.22 10.20 -24.47
C ILE A 345 2.13 9.13 -25.06
N LYS A 346 2.53 8.17 -24.23
CA LYS A 346 3.20 6.93 -24.64
C LYS A 346 2.29 5.73 -24.39
N LEU A 347 2.68 4.57 -24.88
CA LEU A 347 1.93 3.33 -24.73
C LEU A 347 2.62 2.38 -23.76
N ALA A 348 1.82 1.52 -23.14
CA ALA A 348 2.30 0.31 -22.48
C ALA A 348 1.36 -0.85 -22.82
N ILE A 349 1.90 -2.07 -22.76
CA ILE A 349 1.11 -3.28 -22.97
C ILE A 349 1.31 -4.26 -21.82
N ASP A 350 0.23 -4.94 -21.44
CA ASP A 350 0.25 -6.11 -20.56
C ASP A 350 -0.09 -7.31 -21.42
N VAL A 351 0.93 -8.13 -21.66
CA VAL A 351 0.80 -9.27 -22.57
C VAL A 351 0.14 -10.45 -21.85
N ALA A 352 0.46 -10.66 -20.57
CA ALA A 352 0.05 -11.85 -19.80
C ALA A 352 0.37 -13.16 -20.54
N ALA A 353 1.59 -13.29 -21.07
CA ALA A 353 1.96 -14.36 -22.00
C ALA A 353 1.81 -15.79 -21.44
N THR A 354 1.80 -15.95 -20.11
CA THR A 354 1.45 -17.19 -19.41
C THR A 354 0.11 -17.78 -19.90
N ASP A 355 -0.87 -16.94 -20.24
CA ASP A 355 -2.22 -17.40 -20.59
C ASP A 355 -2.30 -18.15 -21.92
N PHE A 356 -1.32 -17.92 -22.78
CA PHE A 356 -1.25 -18.51 -24.12
C PHE A 356 0.09 -19.23 -24.39
N CYS A 357 0.89 -19.45 -23.35
CA CYS A 357 2.05 -20.31 -23.42
C CYS A 357 1.63 -21.80 -23.32
N ILE A 358 2.01 -22.59 -24.32
CA ILE A 358 1.78 -24.03 -24.37
C ILE A 358 3.14 -24.71 -24.49
N GLY A 359 3.59 -25.32 -23.40
CA GLY A 359 4.93 -25.89 -23.31
C GLY A 359 5.99 -24.79 -23.28
N THR A 360 6.66 -24.55 -24.41
CA THR A 360 7.72 -23.53 -24.56
C THR A 360 7.45 -22.57 -25.73
N LYS A 361 6.23 -22.61 -26.27
CA LYS A 361 5.80 -21.80 -27.41
C LYS A 361 4.55 -21.01 -27.04
N TYR A 362 4.35 -19.89 -27.71
CA TYR A 362 3.30 -18.92 -27.45
C TYR A 362 2.29 -18.95 -28.61
N ASP A 363 1.03 -19.26 -28.32
CA ASP A 363 -0.06 -19.34 -29.30
C ASP A 363 -0.85 -18.02 -29.34
N LEU A 364 -0.52 -17.14 -30.29
CA LEU A 364 -1.22 -15.86 -30.42
C LEU A 364 -2.67 -16.02 -30.92
N ASP A 365 -3.03 -17.18 -31.45
CA ASP A 365 -4.40 -17.48 -31.89
C ASP A 365 -5.18 -18.30 -30.87
N TYR A 366 -4.73 -18.39 -29.61
CA TYR A 366 -5.28 -19.34 -28.63
C TYR A 366 -6.80 -19.22 -28.38
N LYS A 367 -7.37 -18.04 -28.67
CA LYS A 367 -8.81 -17.72 -28.57
C LYS A 367 -9.59 -18.02 -29.85
N SER A 368 -8.91 -18.21 -30.98
CA SER A 368 -9.54 -18.53 -32.25
C SER A 368 -10.16 -19.93 -32.22
N ALA A 369 -11.38 -20.06 -32.74
CA ALA A 369 -12.04 -21.35 -32.89
C ALA A 369 -11.31 -22.28 -33.86
N ASN A 370 -10.63 -21.70 -34.86
CA ASN A 370 -9.84 -22.43 -35.85
C ASN A 370 -8.36 -22.29 -35.52
N LYS A 371 -7.87 -23.14 -34.60
CA LYS A 371 -6.45 -23.19 -34.23
C LYS A 371 -5.64 -23.69 -35.42
N SER A 372 -5.09 -22.76 -36.20
CA SER A 372 -4.25 -23.07 -37.36
C SER A 372 -2.95 -23.78 -36.95
N GLY A 373 -2.48 -23.54 -35.71
CA GLY A 373 -1.17 -23.97 -35.22
C GLY A 373 -0.01 -23.23 -35.88
N GLN A 374 -0.29 -22.28 -36.78
CA GLN A 374 0.73 -21.56 -37.56
C GLN A 374 1.28 -20.34 -36.81
N ASN A 375 0.52 -19.77 -35.87
CA ASN A 375 0.91 -18.62 -35.07
C ASN A 375 1.59 -18.97 -33.74
N PHE A 376 2.17 -20.17 -33.65
CA PHE A 376 3.05 -20.52 -32.53
C PHE A 376 4.40 -19.82 -32.66
N LYS A 377 4.70 -18.94 -31.72
CA LYS A 377 5.96 -18.20 -31.63
C LYS A 377 6.87 -18.84 -30.59
N SER A 378 8.16 -18.93 -30.89
CA SER A 378 9.17 -19.20 -29.87
C SER A 378 9.42 -17.95 -29.01
N GLY A 379 10.09 -18.07 -27.86
CA GLY A 379 10.50 -16.91 -27.07
C GLY A 379 11.40 -15.93 -27.85
N GLN A 380 12.18 -16.43 -28.82
CA GLN A 380 12.96 -15.58 -29.71
C GLN A 380 12.08 -14.82 -30.71
N ASP A 381 11.06 -15.47 -31.27
CA ASP A 381 10.12 -14.81 -32.20
C ASP A 381 9.29 -13.75 -31.47
N MET A 382 8.86 -14.03 -30.23
CA MET A 382 8.19 -13.05 -29.37
C MET A 382 9.10 -11.85 -29.08
N THR A 383 10.38 -12.10 -28.79
CA THR A 383 11.38 -11.02 -28.58
C THR A 383 11.48 -10.11 -29.80
N GLU A 384 11.52 -10.67 -31.01
CA GLU A 384 11.62 -9.87 -32.23
C GLU A 384 10.34 -9.08 -32.50
N MET A 385 9.17 -9.71 -32.30
CA MET A 385 7.88 -9.04 -32.38
C MET A 385 7.82 -7.82 -31.43
N TYR A 386 8.26 -7.96 -30.18
CA TYR A 386 8.27 -6.83 -29.24
C TYR A 386 9.20 -5.70 -29.67
N LYS A 387 10.33 -6.00 -30.32
CA LYS A 387 11.22 -4.97 -30.87
C LYS A 387 10.53 -4.22 -32.00
N GLU A 388 9.90 -4.94 -32.93
CA GLU A 388 9.14 -4.35 -34.03
C GLU A 388 8.04 -3.43 -33.50
N LEU A 389 7.25 -3.90 -32.53
CA LEU A 389 6.22 -3.10 -31.87
C LEU A 389 6.78 -1.84 -31.19
N CYS A 390 7.89 -1.95 -30.44
CA CYS A 390 8.53 -0.79 -29.81
C CYS A 390 9.18 0.19 -30.81
N ASN A 391 9.50 -0.27 -32.03
CA ASN A 391 10.01 0.60 -33.09
C ASN A 391 8.88 1.34 -33.83
N GLU A 392 7.75 0.68 -34.05
CA GLU A 392 6.61 1.23 -34.79
C GLU A 392 5.69 2.12 -33.93
N TYR A 393 5.59 1.80 -32.64
CA TYR A 393 4.71 2.46 -31.69
C TYR A 393 5.52 3.01 -30.51
N PRO A 394 5.07 4.11 -29.86
CA PRO A 394 5.76 4.71 -28.73
C PRO A 394 5.55 3.91 -27.43
N ILE A 395 5.79 2.60 -27.47
CA ILE A 395 5.67 1.69 -26.33
C ILE A 395 6.89 1.86 -25.44
N VAL A 396 6.66 2.21 -24.17
CA VAL A 396 7.72 2.46 -23.19
C VAL A 396 7.72 1.46 -22.03
N SER A 397 6.71 0.61 -21.94
CA SER A 397 6.60 -0.43 -20.91
C SER A 397 5.87 -1.67 -21.42
N ILE A 398 6.40 -2.85 -21.10
CA ILE A 398 5.79 -4.16 -21.38
C ILE A 398 5.72 -4.95 -20.07
N GLU A 399 4.51 -5.40 -19.72
CA GLU A 399 4.21 -6.25 -18.57
C GLU A 399 4.04 -7.71 -19.00
N ASP A 400 4.68 -8.62 -18.27
CA ASP A 400 4.69 -10.07 -18.50
C ASP A 400 4.87 -10.50 -19.98
N PRO A 401 5.99 -10.13 -20.62
CA PRO A 401 6.26 -10.45 -22.02
C PRO A 401 6.39 -11.95 -22.31
N PHE A 402 6.64 -12.77 -21.30
CA PHE A 402 6.83 -14.22 -21.43
C PHE A 402 6.09 -14.96 -20.31
N ASP A 403 6.04 -16.29 -20.40
CA ASP A 403 5.47 -17.13 -19.36
C ASP A 403 6.16 -16.87 -18.01
N LYS A 404 5.39 -16.99 -16.93
CA LYS A 404 5.87 -16.81 -15.54
C LYS A 404 7.06 -17.70 -15.14
N GLU A 405 7.36 -18.78 -15.86
CA GLU A 405 8.54 -19.61 -15.64
C GLU A 405 9.61 -19.46 -16.75
N ASP A 406 9.39 -18.61 -17.75
CA ASP A 406 10.36 -18.28 -18.79
C ASP A 406 11.28 -17.11 -18.39
N TRP A 407 12.07 -17.36 -17.34
CA TRP A 407 13.05 -16.41 -16.78
C TRP A 407 14.12 -16.03 -17.79
N GLU A 408 14.54 -16.98 -18.63
CA GLU A 408 15.63 -16.80 -19.60
C GLU A 408 15.26 -15.80 -20.70
N HIS A 409 14.09 -15.96 -21.35
CA HIS A 409 13.68 -15.00 -22.38
C HIS A 409 13.33 -13.63 -21.79
N THR A 410 12.71 -13.60 -20.60
CA THR A 410 12.43 -12.31 -19.92
C THR A 410 13.72 -11.55 -19.63
N LYS A 411 14.73 -12.24 -19.08
CA LYS A 411 16.05 -11.65 -18.83
C LYS A 411 16.71 -11.15 -20.11
N LYS A 412 16.71 -11.96 -21.18
CA LYS A 412 17.28 -11.56 -22.47
C LYS A 412 16.61 -10.31 -23.02
N PHE A 413 15.27 -10.26 -22.97
CA PHE A 413 14.50 -9.12 -23.44
C PHE A 413 14.73 -7.86 -22.60
N SER A 414 14.67 -7.98 -21.26
CA SER A 414 14.99 -6.90 -20.32
C SER A 414 16.41 -6.36 -20.54
N GLY A 415 17.38 -7.23 -20.81
CA GLY A 415 18.77 -6.88 -21.10
C GLY A 415 18.97 -6.05 -22.38
N LEU A 416 17.99 -6.01 -23.29
CA LEU A 416 18.03 -5.14 -24.48
C LEU A 416 17.86 -3.66 -24.12
N GLY A 417 17.22 -3.34 -22.98
CA GLY A 417 17.03 -1.97 -22.50
C GLY A 417 16.14 -1.10 -23.41
N ILE A 418 15.25 -1.73 -24.18
CA ILE A 418 14.36 -1.05 -25.14
C ILE A 418 13.23 -0.32 -24.41
N CYS A 419 12.64 -0.97 -23.41
CA CYS A 419 11.53 -0.45 -22.63
C CYS A 419 11.62 -0.88 -21.17
N GLN A 420 10.72 -0.35 -20.33
CA GLN A 420 10.45 -0.92 -19.01
C GLN A 420 9.89 -2.34 -19.18
N VAL A 421 10.37 -3.29 -18.38
CA VAL A 421 9.87 -4.67 -18.32
C VAL A 421 9.33 -4.89 -16.92
N VAL A 422 8.01 -5.00 -16.83
CA VAL A 422 7.27 -5.14 -15.57
C VAL A 422 7.01 -6.61 -15.30
N GLY A 423 7.45 -7.10 -14.14
CA GLY A 423 7.11 -8.44 -13.67
C GLY A 423 5.85 -8.42 -12.79
N ASP A 424 4.81 -9.11 -13.25
CA ASP A 424 3.56 -9.36 -12.53
C ASP A 424 3.45 -10.86 -12.16
N ASP A 425 3.03 -11.73 -13.08
CA ASP A 425 2.93 -13.18 -12.86
C ASP A 425 4.30 -13.83 -12.68
N LEU A 426 5.34 -13.29 -13.31
CA LEU A 426 6.72 -13.75 -13.11
C LEU A 426 7.16 -13.64 -11.64
N ILE A 427 6.67 -12.63 -10.92
CA ILE A 427 7.14 -12.28 -9.57
C ILE A 427 6.09 -12.59 -8.50
N MET A 428 4.81 -12.42 -8.84
CA MET A 428 3.64 -12.55 -7.97
C MET A 428 3.74 -11.74 -6.68
N SER A 429 4.38 -10.56 -6.75
CA SER A 429 4.76 -9.75 -5.59
C SER A 429 5.48 -10.54 -4.46
N ASN A 430 6.10 -11.68 -4.77
CA ASN A 430 6.70 -12.56 -3.78
C ASN A 430 8.14 -12.14 -3.46
N PRO A 431 8.50 -11.86 -2.19
CA PRO A 431 9.84 -11.40 -1.84
C PRO A 431 11.00 -12.30 -2.30
N LYS A 432 10.80 -13.63 -2.33
CA LYS A 432 11.84 -14.58 -2.80
C LYS A 432 12.06 -14.45 -4.31
N ARG A 433 10.97 -14.34 -5.09
CA ARG A 433 11.04 -14.16 -6.55
C ARG A 433 11.56 -12.78 -6.92
N ILE A 434 11.18 -11.72 -6.17
CA ILE A 434 11.73 -10.38 -6.34
C ILE A 434 13.25 -10.39 -6.18
N LYS A 435 13.75 -10.97 -5.08
CA LYS A 435 15.20 -11.05 -4.82
C LYS A 435 15.94 -11.78 -5.94
N ARG A 436 15.43 -12.95 -6.35
CA ARG A 436 15.97 -13.69 -7.50
C ARG A 436 15.99 -12.85 -8.78
N ALA A 437 14.89 -12.18 -9.09
CA ALA A 437 14.78 -11.38 -10.31
C ALA A 437 15.70 -10.14 -10.29
N ILE A 438 15.97 -9.57 -9.11
CA ILE A 438 17.00 -8.54 -8.91
C ILE A 438 18.40 -9.12 -9.15
N GLU A 439 18.73 -10.24 -8.51
CA GLU A 439 20.03 -10.91 -8.63
C GLU A 439 20.34 -11.35 -10.07
N GLU A 440 19.33 -11.87 -10.77
CA GLU A 440 19.46 -12.35 -12.15
C GLU A 440 19.25 -11.25 -13.21
N SER A 441 18.88 -10.03 -12.79
CA SER A 441 18.50 -8.91 -13.68
C SER A 441 17.41 -9.27 -14.69
N THR A 442 16.39 -10.02 -14.24
CA THR A 442 15.36 -10.60 -15.10
C THR A 442 14.39 -9.56 -15.65
N CYS A 443 14.03 -8.55 -14.86
CA CYS A 443 13.17 -7.43 -15.25
C CYS A 443 13.65 -6.15 -14.54
N ASN A 444 13.00 -5.01 -14.79
CA ASN A 444 13.41 -3.71 -14.22
C ASN A 444 12.28 -2.92 -13.55
N ALA A 445 11.11 -3.55 -13.41
CA ALA A 445 9.97 -2.96 -12.74
C ALA A 445 9.08 -4.02 -12.07
N LEU A 446 8.50 -3.63 -10.95
CA LEU A 446 7.57 -4.44 -10.16
C LEU A 446 6.14 -3.94 -10.37
N LEU A 447 5.22 -4.84 -10.72
CA LEU A 447 3.79 -4.59 -10.52
C LEU A 447 3.41 -5.02 -9.10
N VAL A 448 3.03 -4.06 -8.25
CA VAL A 448 2.60 -4.38 -6.88
C VAL A 448 1.09 -4.49 -6.80
N LYS A 449 0.61 -5.69 -6.47
CA LYS A 449 -0.79 -5.99 -6.19
C LYS A 449 -0.92 -6.40 -4.73
N ILE A 450 -1.47 -5.52 -3.90
CA ILE A 450 -1.48 -5.70 -2.43
C ILE A 450 -2.16 -6.99 -1.94
N ASN A 451 -3.13 -7.51 -2.68
CA ASN A 451 -3.82 -8.76 -2.35
C ASN A 451 -3.06 -10.03 -2.78
N GLN A 452 -1.98 -9.93 -3.58
CA GLN A 452 -1.05 -11.07 -3.77
C GLN A 452 -0.20 -11.32 -2.52
N ILE A 453 0.01 -10.29 -1.70
CA ILE A 453 0.90 -10.30 -0.53
C ILE A 453 0.09 -10.47 0.75
N GLY A 454 -0.84 -9.55 1.02
CA GLY A 454 -1.86 -9.67 2.07
C GLY A 454 -1.85 -8.67 3.21
N THR A 455 -0.80 -7.86 3.37
CA THR A 455 -0.76 -6.80 4.40
C THR A 455 -0.12 -5.52 3.87
N VAL A 456 -0.42 -4.39 4.53
CA VAL A 456 0.21 -3.10 4.21
C VAL A 456 1.71 -3.13 4.52
N THR A 457 2.12 -3.77 5.63
CA THR A 457 3.55 -3.90 5.98
C THR A 457 4.33 -4.67 4.92
N GLU A 458 3.86 -5.84 4.49
CA GLU A 458 4.57 -6.61 3.46
C GLU A 458 4.57 -5.89 2.09
N ALA A 459 3.50 -5.12 1.77
CA ALA A 459 3.48 -4.27 0.57
C ALA A 459 4.55 -3.17 0.61
N ILE A 460 4.73 -2.51 1.76
CA ILE A 460 5.80 -1.52 1.97
C ILE A 460 7.18 -2.18 1.76
N GLU A 461 7.39 -3.36 2.32
CA GLU A 461 8.66 -4.11 2.21
C GLU A 461 8.98 -4.49 0.77
N VAL A 462 8.01 -5.01 0.03
CA VAL A 462 8.15 -5.39 -1.38
C VAL A 462 8.47 -4.18 -2.27
N VAL A 463 7.78 -3.05 -2.04
CA VAL A 463 8.08 -1.81 -2.77
C VAL A 463 9.47 -1.28 -2.41
N LYS A 464 9.87 -1.38 -1.14
CA LYS A 464 11.21 -1.01 -0.70
C LYS A 464 12.28 -1.85 -1.39
N LEU A 465 12.12 -3.17 -1.44
CA LEU A 465 13.06 -4.07 -2.14
C LEU A 465 13.26 -3.66 -3.61
N ALA A 466 12.18 -3.36 -4.32
CA ALA A 466 12.25 -2.92 -5.71
C ALA A 466 12.94 -1.55 -5.85
N LYS A 467 12.59 -0.57 -5.00
CA LYS A 467 13.18 0.77 -5.04
C LYS A 467 14.67 0.78 -4.65
N ASP A 468 15.08 -0.05 -3.68
CA ASP A 468 16.48 -0.21 -3.28
C ASP A 468 17.32 -0.83 -4.42
N ALA A 469 16.69 -1.62 -5.30
CA ALA A 469 17.27 -2.12 -6.55
C ALA A 469 17.11 -1.16 -7.75
N HIS A 470 16.66 0.07 -7.52
CA HIS A 470 16.38 1.09 -8.56
C HIS A 470 15.34 0.68 -9.61
N TRP A 471 14.44 -0.24 -9.28
CA TRP A 471 13.37 -0.63 -10.18
C TRP A 471 12.23 0.40 -10.21
N GLY A 472 11.54 0.43 -11.35
CA GLY A 472 10.22 1.04 -11.44
C GLY A 472 9.22 0.28 -10.57
N VAL A 473 8.21 0.97 -10.05
CA VAL A 473 7.12 0.33 -9.29
C VAL A 473 5.80 0.83 -9.82
N VAL A 474 4.94 -0.09 -10.23
CA VAL A 474 3.61 0.19 -10.74
C VAL A 474 2.62 -0.32 -9.71
N THR A 475 1.92 0.59 -9.02
CA THR A 475 0.83 0.22 -8.12
C THR A 475 -0.37 -0.23 -8.95
N SER A 476 -0.86 -1.44 -8.71
CA SER A 476 -1.89 -2.02 -9.58
C SER A 476 -3.19 -2.35 -8.83
N HIS A 477 -4.29 -2.16 -9.54
CA HIS A 477 -5.61 -2.64 -9.16
C HIS A 477 -5.74 -4.18 -9.31
N ARG A 478 -6.93 -4.73 -9.07
CA ARG A 478 -7.32 -6.07 -9.58
C ARG A 478 -8.50 -6.02 -10.54
N CYS A 479 -8.81 -7.14 -11.17
CA CYS A 479 -10.02 -7.26 -11.99
C CYS A 479 -11.30 -7.07 -11.16
N GLY A 480 -11.36 -7.61 -9.95
CA GLY A 480 -12.44 -7.42 -8.98
C GLY A 480 -12.18 -6.29 -7.99
N GLU A 481 -12.24 -5.04 -8.45
CA GLU A 481 -12.08 -3.86 -7.59
C GLU A 481 -13.35 -3.48 -6.82
N THR A 482 -13.18 -2.71 -5.74
CA THR A 482 -14.26 -2.08 -4.95
C THR A 482 -14.17 -0.55 -5.04
N GLU A 483 -15.06 0.18 -4.37
CA GLU A 483 -14.97 1.64 -4.23
C GLU A 483 -13.85 2.12 -3.30
N ASP A 484 -13.10 1.21 -2.66
CA ASP A 484 -11.98 1.58 -1.80
C ASP A 484 -10.84 2.19 -2.64
N SER A 485 -10.43 3.42 -2.30
CA SER A 485 -9.39 4.15 -3.02
C SER A 485 -7.98 3.96 -2.45
N PHE A 486 -7.77 3.02 -1.50
CA PHE A 486 -6.52 2.85 -0.77
C PHE A 486 -5.25 2.86 -1.63
N ILE A 487 -5.26 2.21 -2.80
CA ILE A 487 -4.08 2.12 -3.66
C ILE A 487 -3.65 3.49 -4.24
N ALA A 488 -4.54 4.48 -4.29
CA ALA A 488 -4.19 5.86 -4.62
C ALA A 488 -3.26 6.45 -3.56
N ASP A 489 -3.69 6.44 -2.30
CA ASP A 489 -2.89 6.88 -1.16
C ASP A 489 -1.60 6.08 -1.02
N LEU A 490 -1.64 4.76 -1.27
CA LEU A 490 -0.46 3.89 -1.26
C LEU A 490 0.56 4.30 -2.32
N SER A 491 0.12 4.57 -3.55
CA SER A 491 1.02 4.95 -4.66
C SER A 491 1.77 6.24 -4.36
N VAL A 492 1.11 7.22 -3.73
CA VAL A 492 1.72 8.49 -3.31
C VAL A 492 2.61 8.29 -2.10
N GLY A 493 2.11 7.63 -1.06
CA GLY A 493 2.84 7.41 0.20
C GLY A 493 4.12 6.60 0.01
N LEU A 494 4.13 5.65 -0.93
CA LEU A 494 5.33 4.87 -1.29
C LEU A 494 6.13 5.46 -2.45
N SER A 495 5.64 6.54 -3.07
CA SER A 495 6.26 7.18 -4.23
C SER A 495 6.60 6.18 -5.33
N THR A 496 5.62 5.35 -5.71
CA THR A 496 5.81 4.29 -6.69
C THR A 496 6.11 4.86 -8.07
N GLY A 497 5.49 6.00 -8.39
CA GLY A 497 5.73 6.78 -9.61
C GLY A 497 4.79 6.40 -10.76
N GLN A 498 4.14 5.25 -10.68
CA GLN A 498 3.17 4.80 -11.68
C GLN A 498 1.99 4.09 -11.00
N ILE A 499 0.79 4.25 -11.56
CA ILE A 499 -0.42 3.56 -11.10
C ILE A 499 -1.23 3.01 -12.27
N LYS A 500 -1.55 1.72 -12.22
CA LYS A 500 -2.44 1.03 -13.17
C LYS A 500 -3.77 0.77 -12.45
N ALA A 501 -4.71 1.71 -12.61
CA ALA A 501 -6.03 1.64 -11.98
C ALA A 501 -7.17 1.50 -13.00
N GLY A 502 -6.87 1.11 -14.25
CA GLY A 502 -7.83 0.78 -15.30
C GLY A 502 -8.22 1.96 -16.17
N ALA A 503 -9.26 1.80 -17.00
CA ALA A 503 -9.78 2.87 -17.83
C ALA A 503 -10.27 4.07 -16.99
N PRO A 504 -10.30 5.30 -17.54
CA PRO A 504 -10.93 6.47 -16.90
C PRO A 504 -12.47 6.39 -17.00
N CYS A 505 -13.04 5.24 -16.64
CA CYS A 505 -14.47 4.95 -16.59
C CYS A 505 -14.77 3.91 -15.50
N ARG A 506 -16.05 3.72 -15.18
CA ARG A 506 -16.54 2.87 -14.07
C ARG A 506 -16.14 3.40 -12.68
N GLY A 507 -17.09 3.35 -11.75
CA GLY A 507 -16.97 4.02 -10.45
C GLY A 507 -15.80 3.52 -9.59
N GLU A 508 -15.50 2.22 -9.63
CA GLU A 508 -14.43 1.60 -8.83
C GLU A 508 -13.03 2.04 -9.29
N ARG A 509 -12.86 2.38 -10.57
CA ARG A 509 -11.59 2.87 -11.14
C ARG A 509 -11.46 4.36 -10.87
N LEU A 510 -12.52 5.11 -11.19
CA LEU A 510 -12.60 6.55 -10.93
C LEU A 510 -12.44 6.89 -9.44
N ALA A 511 -12.84 6.01 -8.51
CA ALA A 511 -12.58 6.21 -7.08
C ALA A 511 -11.10 6.45 -6.77
N LYS A 512 -10.17 5.75 -7.45
CA LYS A 512 -8.73 5.91 -7.26
C LYS A 512 -8.22 7.17 -7.94
N TYR A 513 -8.60 7.42 -9.18
CA TYR A 513 -8.17 8.61 -9.91
C TYR A 513 -8.69 9.90 -9.27
N ASN A 514 -9.95 9.92 -8.84
CA ASN A 514 -10.52 11.07 -8.12
C ASN A 514 -9.88 11.25 -6.74
N GLN A 515 -9.41 10.17 -6.10
CA GLN A 515 -8.63 10.30 -4.88
C GLN A 515 -7.26 10.94 -5.14
N LEU A 516 -6.60 10.61 -6.25
CA LEU A 516 -5.34 11.26 -6.64
C LEU A 516 -5.52 12.75 -6.96
N LEU A 517 -6.63 13.16 -7.57
CA LEU A 517 -6.96 14.59 -7.72
C LEU A 517 -7.06 15.31 -6.37
N ARG A 518 -7.72 14.70 -5.37
CA ARG A 518 -7.83 15.28 -4.02
C ARG A 518 -6.47 15.36 -3.33
N ILE A 519 -5.64 14.33 -3.48
CA ILE A 519 -4.28 14.34 -2.93
C ILE A 519 -3.44 15.42 -3.60
N GLU A 520 -3.55 15.60 -4.92
CA GLU A 520 -2.89 16.68 -5.64
C GLU A 520 -3.30 18.06 -5.11
N GLU A 521 -4.61 18.30 -4.94
CA GLU A 521 -5.13 19.54 -4.35
C GLU A 521 -4.56 19.79 -2.95
N GLU A 522 -4.49 18.76 -2.10
CA GLU A 522 -3.92 18.85 -0.75
C GLU A 522 -2.40 19.11 -0.73
N LEU A 523 -1.66 18.55 -1.68
CA LEU A 523 -0.19 18.69 -1.77
C LEU A 523 0.25 20.04 -2.36
N GLY A 524 -0.64 20.71 -3.09
CA GLY A 524 -0.41 22.01 -3.73
C GLY A 524 0.74 21.99 -4.75
N THR A 525 1.28 23.18 -5.08
CA THR A 525 2.34 23.38 -6.10
C THR A 525 3.71 22.79 -5.75
N THR A 526 3.84 22.10 -4.62
CA THR A 526 5.13 21.65 -4.07
C THR A 526 5.56 20.25 -4.53
N HIS A 527 4.69 19.48 -5.19
CA HIS A 527 4.98 18.11 -5.59
C HIS A 527 4.59 17.88 -7.05
N PHE A 528 5.61 17.82 -7.92
CA PHE A 528 5.44 17.51 -9.33
C PHE A 528 5.12 16.02 -9.51
N MET A 529 4.36 15.67 -10.55
CA MET A 529 4.45 14.32 -11.09
C MET A 529 5.91 14.04 -11.47
N LEU A 530 6.37 12.80 -11.28
CA LEU A 530 7.69 12.37 -11.73
C LEU A 530 7.71 12.35 -13.27
N VAL A 531 7.93 13.52 -13.85
CA VAL A 531 8.14 13.73 -15.28
C VAL A 531 9.29 14.72 -15.43
N LYS A 532 10.51 14.30 -15.11
CA LYS A 532 11.72 14.80 -15.75
C LYS A 532 12.74 13.68 -15.78
N THR A 533 12.82 12.98 -16.91
CA THR A 533 14.04 12.28 -17.30
C THR A 533 15.14 13.33 -17.36
N GLY A 534 16.10 13.25 -16.43
CA GLY A 534 17.31 14.05 -16.51
C GLY A 534 18.12 13.60 -17.72
N GLY A 535 18.23 14.46 -18.74
CA GLY A 535 19.15 14.32 -19.86
C GLY A 535 18.46 14.40 -21.21
N ASN A 536 18.91 15.32 -22.06
CA ASN A 536 18.45 15.60 -23.43
C ASN A 536 18.62 14.41 -24.40
N HIS A 537 17.90 13.31 -24.20
CA HIS A 537 17.71 12.27 -25.22
C HIS A 537 16.32 11.62 -25.07
N PRO A 538 15.53 11.53 -26.15
CA PRO A 538 14.26 10.83 -26.12
C PRO A 538 14.55 9.32 -26.00
N ASN A 539 13.79 8.60 -25.16
CA ASN A 539 13.72 7.13 -25.04
C ASN A 539 14.47 6.40 -23.91
N HIS A 540 14.83 6.99 -22.76
CA HIS A 540 15.38 6.18 -21.66
C HIS A 540 14.81 6.46 -20.25
N PHE A 541 14.14 5.44 -19.70
CA PHE A 541 14.02 5.18 -18.26
C PHE A 541 15.41 4.80 -17.69
N PRO A 542 15.67 4.93 -16.37
CA PRO A 542 17.04 4.86 -15.83
C PRO A 542 17.76 3.58 -16.22
N ARG A 543 18.89 3.73 -16.91
CA ARG A 543 19.83 2.65 -17.21
C ARG A 543 20.53 2.21 -15.93
N PHE A 544 20.64 0.90 -15.74
CA PHE A 544 21.61 0.33 -14.81
C PHE A 544 23.04 0.65 -15.27
N PRO A 545 23.98 0.92 -14.36
CA PRO A 545 25.39 0.87 -14.70
C PRO A 545 25.77 -0.59 -15.02
N PRO A 546 26.54 -0.86 -16.09
CA PRO A 546 27.04 -2.20 -16.32
C PRO A 546 28.06 -2.54 -15.22
N HIS A 547 27.74 -3.55 -14.40
CA HIS A 547 28.71 -4.20 -13.53
C HIS A 547 29.75 -4.92 -14.40
N ASN A 548 30.92 -4.30 -14.58
CA ASN A 548 32.14 -5.05 -14.90
C ASN A 548 32.80 -5.46 -13.59
N PHE A 549 32.50 -6.67 -13.14
CA PHE A 549 33.46 -7.49 -12.41
C PHE A 549 34.52 -7.91 -13.42
N ILE A 550 35.73 -7.36 -13.35
CA ILE A 550 36.97 -7.99 -13.82
C ILE A 550 38.18 -7.21 -13.24
N LEU A 551 39.02 -7.96 -12.52
CA LEU A 551 40.37 -7.66 -12.02
C LEU A 551 40.55 -6.59 -10.93
N LEU A 552 40.33 -7.01 -9.68
CA LEU A 552 41.20 -6.62 -8.57
C LEU A 552 42.12 -7.83 -8.30
N ILE A 553 43.43 -7.61 -8.36
CA ILE A 553 44.60 -8.50 -8.10
C ILE A 553 45.44 -8.79 -9.36
N PHE A 554 46.72 -8.38 -9.28
CA PHE A 554 47.85 -8.43 -10.24
C PHE A 554 47.98 -7.28 -11.26
N PHE A 555 48.66 -6.19 -10.87
CA PHE A 555 50.08 -5.97 -11.26
C PHE A 555 50.68 -4.77 -10.49
N ILE A 556 51.68 -5.08 -9.67
CA ILE A 556 52.70 -4.12 -9.21
C ILE A 556 53.71 -3.94 -10.36
N GLN A 557 54.34 -2.76 -10.43
CA GLN A 557 55.53 -2.35 -11.21
C GLN A 557 55.36 -1.73 -12.62
N SER A 558 55.98 -0.55 -12.75
CA SER A 558 56.45 0.15 -13.97
C SER A 558 55.41 1.04 -14.67
N SER A 559 55.53 2.36 -14.92
CA SER A 559 56.60 3.37 -14.80
C SER A 559 55.92 4.76 -14.88
N GLY A 560 56.26 5.74 -14.04
CA GLY A 560 57.07 6.87 -14.50
C GLY A 560 56.29 8.08 -15.02
N LEU A 561 55.61 8.84 -14.16
CA LEU A 561 55.09 10.17 -14.51
C LEU A 561 55.04 11.10 -13.29
N LEU A 562 56.22 11.52 -12.80
CA LEU A 562 56.33 12.62 -11.83
C LEU A 562 57.62 13.44 -12.03
N LEU A 563 57.98 13.69 -13.30
CA LEU A 563 59.18 14.47 -13.69
C LEU A 563 58.85 15.77 -14.45
N CYS A 564 57.58 16.07 -14.73
CA CYS A 564 57.20 17.31 -15.41
C CYS A 564 56.87 18.48 -14.48
N THR A 565 56.56 18.24 -13.20
CA THR A 565 56.27 19.31 -12.22
C THR A 565 57.53 19.97 -11.65
N LEU A 566 58.70 19.34 -11.75
CA LEU A 566 59.98 19.93 -11.29
C LEU A 566 60.49 21.05 -12.22
N ARG A 567 60.01 21.09 -13.48
CA ARG A 567 60.43 22.06 -14.50
C ARG A 567 59.78 23.45 -14.31
N ILE A 568 58.71 23.51 -13.51
CA ILE A 568 57.98 24.75 -13.20
C ILE A 568 58.63 25.50 -12.01
N VAL A 569 59.28 24.79 -11.08
CA VAL A 569 59.89 25.41 -9.89
C VAL A 569 61.30 25.91 -10.16
N ILE A 570 62.11 25.19 -10.95
CA ILE A 570 63.52 25.55 -11.17
C ILE A 570 63.67 26.80 -12.07
N ASN A 571 62.74 27.05 -12.99
CA ASN A 571 62.75 28.27 -13.82
C ASN A 571 62.31 29.54 -13.07
N MET A 572 61.60 29.41 -11.94
CA MET A 572 61.35 30.55 -11.03
C MET A 572 62.61 30.94 -10.24
N ILE A 573 63.49 29.99 -9.93
CA ILE A 573 64.75 30.24 -9.23
C ILE A 573 65.75 31.00 -10.11
N HIS A 574 65.59 30.95 -11.44
CA HIS A 574 66.43 31.66 -12.39
C HIS A 574 66.34 33.20 -12.34
N ARG A 575 65.41 33.80 -11.58
CA ARG A 575 65.21 35.26 -11.54
C ARG A 575 65.66 35.99 -10.26
N SER A 576 65.96 35.28 -9.17
CA SER A 576 66.26 35.93 -7.87
C SER A 576 67.76 36.04 -7.53
N LEU A 577 68.63 35.17 -8.08
CA LEU A 577 70.07 35.15 -7.74
C LEU A 577 70.97 35.91 -8.74
N ARG A 578 70.43 36.44 -9.84
CA ARG A 578 71.12 37.40 -10.72
C ARG A 578 71.24 38.82 -10.12
N TRP A 579 70.87 39.01 -8.86
CA TRP A 579 70.86 40.31 -8.18
C TRP A 579 71.84 40.42 -6.99
N ARG A 580 72.71 39.42 -6.77
CA ARG A 580 73.83 39.52 -5.81
C ARG A 580 75.16 39.14 -6.47
N ALA A 581 75.93 40.18 -6.82
CA ALA A 581 77.39 40.29 -6.78
C ALA A 581 78.21 39.16 -7.45
N SER A 582 79.00 39.37 -8.51
CA SER A 582 79.85 40.52 -8.84
C SER A 582 80.61 41.07 -7.63
N ARG A 583 81.58 40.31 -7.12
CA ARG A 583 82.83 40.79 -6.49
C ARG A 583 83.74 39.61 -6.14
N ASN A 584 84.86 39.55 -6.86
CA ASN A 584 86.23 39.29 -6.38
C ASN A 584 86.54 38.05 -5.50
N VAL A 585 87.46 37.25 -6.06
CA VAL A 585 88.46 36.35 -5.46
C VAL A 585 87.94 35.01 -4.93
#